data_AF-A0A7S2QPM5-F1
#
_entry.id   AF-A0A7S2QPM5-F1
#
_cell.length_a   1.000
_cell.length_b   1.000
_cell.length_c   1.000
_cell.angle_alpha   90.00
_cell.angle_beta   90.00
_cell.angle_gamma   90.00
#
_symmetry.space_group_name_H-M   'P 1'
#
loop_
_entity.id
_entity.type
_entity.pdbx_description
1 polymer ?
#
loop_
_entity_poly.entity_id
_entity_poly.type
_entity_poly.pdbx_seq_one_letter_code
_entity_poly.pdbx_strand_id
1 'polypeptide(L)'
;VGARAPAYATGTLLDFTRESAFWAHDFVANWASLVNWRHASTRFVLPLRKSLHDEIAREMEAVEARARVHGPTALAIWQVQTQQRVVDRWWRLADELVVAYNDGFFNDAANKKLGLSLGYPEWWAREIGFNQDVHPIFVRRETSAEELYAAEP
;
A
#
# COMPACT_ATOMS: atom_id res chain seq x y z
N VAL A 1 -26.77 15.74 5.74
CA VAL A 1 -25.44 15.20 6.12
C VAL A 1 -25.39 13.76 5.65
N GLY A 2 -24.57 13.45 4.65
CA GLY A 2 -24.51 12.09 4.07
C GLY A 2 -23.88 11.10 5.04
N ALA A 3 -24.44 9.89 5.14
CA ALA A 3 -23.90 8.84 6.00
C ALA A 3 -22.54 8.40 5.44
N ARG A 4 -21.47 8.63 6.22
CA ARG A 4 -20.10 8.15 5.95
C ARG A 4 -19.64 7.33 7.16
N ALA A 5 -18.74 6.37 6.95
CA ALA A 5 -18.12 5.66 8.05
C ALA A 5 -17.38 6.64 8.98
N PRO A 6 -17.44 6.46 10.31
CA PRO A 6 -16.76 7.34 11.27
C PRO A 6 -15.27 7.51 10.96
N ALA A 7 -14.61 6.46 10.45
CA ALA A 7 -13.19 6.52 10.12
C ALA A 7 -12.82 7.59 9.07
N TYR A 8 -13.75 7.97 8.19
CA TYR A 8 -13.55 9.05 7.22
C TYR A 8 -13.87 10.44 7.79
N ALA A 9 -14.29 10.51 9.05
CA ALA A 9 -14.54 11.74 9.81
C ALA A 9 -13.52 11.96 10.92
N THR A 10 -12.66 10.97 11.20
CA THR A 10 -11.74 10.92 12.33
C THR A 10 -10.31 11.10 11.86
N GLY A 11 -9.52 11.84 12.64
CA GLY A 11 -8.08 12.00 12.46
C GLY A 11 -7.67 13.47 12.36
N THR A 12 -6.53 13.78 12.97
CA THR A 12 -5.77 15.03 12.76
C THR A 12 -4.40 14.66 12.22
N LEU A 13 -3.69 15.62 11.61
CA LEU A 13 -2.31 15.38 11.15
C LEU A 13 -1.30 15.33 12.31
N LEU A 14 -1.72 15.66 13.53
CA LEU A 14 -0.85 15.78 14.69
C LEU A 14 -1.00 14.59 15.66
N ASP A 15 -2.13 13.88 15.62
CA ASP A 15 -2.44 12.78 16.53
C ASP A 15 -2.71 11.49 15.76
N PHE A 16 -1.84 10.50 15.94
CA PHE A 16 -2.04 9.17 15.38
C PHE A 16 -3.22 8.45 16.04
N THR A 17 -4.06 7.81 15.22
CA THR A 17 -5.23 7.06 15.67
C THR A 17 -5.52 5.93 14.68
N ARG A 18 -5.83 4.73 15.21
CA ARG A 18 -6.26 3.58 14.40
C ARG A 18 -7.71 3.67 13.97
N GLU A 19 -8.45 4.65 14.48
CA GLU A 19 -9.83 4.92 14.10
C GLU A 19 -9.92 5.75 12.81
N SER A 20 -8.81 6.24 12.27
CA SER A 20 -8.79 7.09 11.07
C SER A 20 -8.48 6.32 9.78
N ALA A 21 -9.28 6.59 8.74
CA ALA A 21 -8.99 6.16 7.39
C ALA A 21 -7.70 6.80 6.85
N PHE A 22 -7.44 8.08 7.16
CA PHE A 22 -6.24 8.77 6.71
C PHE A 22 -4.98 8.05 7.23
N TRP A 23 -4.90 7.81 8.53
CA TRP A 23 -3.74 7.15 9.14
C TRP A 23 -3.56 5.71 8.69
N ALA A 24 -4.64 4.99 8.34
CA ALA A 24 -4.53 3.63 7.80
C ALA A 24 -3.75 3.60 6.47
N HIS A 25 -4.10 4.52 5.56
CA HIS A 25 -3.43 4.62 4.26
C HIS A 25 -2.03 5.22 4.39
N ASP A 26 -1.87 6.26 5.22
CA ASP A 26 -0.60 6.92 5.45
C ASP A 26 0.44 5.96 6.05
N PHE A 27 0.06 5.17 7.06
CA PHE A 27 0.95 4.17 7.65
C PHE A 27 1.42 3.15 6.62
N VAL A 28 0.49 2.58 5.83
CA VAL A 28 0.85 1.60 4.79
C VAL A 28 1.75 2.21 3.73
N ALA A 29 1.45 3.43 3.26
CA ALA A 29 2.25 4.12 2.25
C ALA A 29 3.67 4.43 2.76
N ASN A 30 3.79 4.94 3.98
CA ASN A 30 5.06 5.26 4.61
C ASN A 30 5.88 4.00 4.88
N TRP A 31 5.28 2.95 5.43
CA TRP A 31 5.97 1.69 5.68
C TRP A 31 6.45 1.04 4.38
N ALA A 32 5.58 0.95 3.36
CA ALA A 32 5.94 0.42 2.05
C ALA A 32 7.10 1.20 1.42
N SER A 33 7.10 2.53 1.54
CA SER A 33 8.14 3.41 1.02
C SER A 33 9.49 3.19 1.73
N LEU A 34 9.47 3.01 3.05
CA LEU A 34 10.67 2.78 3.85
C LEU A 34 11.34 1.44 3.55
N VAL A 35 10.56 0.37 3.37
CA VAL A 35 11.12 -0.99 3.28
C VAL A 35 11.59 -1.33 1.88
N ASN A 36 10.70 -1.21 0.89
CA ASN A 36 10.95 -1.38 -0.54
C ASN A 36 9.61 -1.16 -1.27
N TRP A 37 9.38 0.05 -1.79
CA TRP A 37 8.08 0.42 -2.37
C TRP A 37 7.60 -0.57 -3.43
N ARG A 38 8.48 -0.97 -4.36
CA ARG A 38 8.14 -1.88 -5.46
C ARG A 38 7.75 -3.25 -4.95
N HIS A 39 8.52 -3.82 -4.03
CA HIS A 39 8.23 -5.15 -3.49
C HIS A 39 6.96 -5.13 -2.63
N ALA A 40 6.81 -4.16 -1.73
CA ALA A 40 5.63 -4.03 -0.87
C ALA A 40 4.36 -3.79 -1.69
N SER A 41 4.45 -2.93 -2.70
CA SER A 41 3.31 -2.61 -3.57
C SER A 41 2.85 -3.80 -4.39
N THR A 42 3.78 -4.49 -5.05
CA THR A 42 3.43 -5.62 -5.93
C THR A 42 2.94 -6.83 -5.15
N ARG A 43 3.49 -7.10 -3.96
CA ARG A 43 3.16 -8.28 -3.18
C ARG A 43 1.94 -8.12 -2.26
N PHE A 44 1.65 -6.91 -1.79
CA PHE A 44 0.60 -6.70 -0.78
C PHE A 44 -0.43 -5.62 -1.17
N VAL A 45 0.01 -4.40 -1.50
CA VAL A 45 -0.89 -3.25 -1.70
C VAL A 45 -1.76 -3.42 -2.95
N LEU A 46 -1.17 -3.74 -4.09
CA LEU A 46 -1.89 -3.89 -5.35
C LEU A 46 -2.87 -5.08 -5.32
N PRO A 47 -2.52 -6.26 -4.77
CA PRO A 47 -3.47 -7.34 -4.54
C PRO A 47 -4.66 -6.94 -3.66
N LEU A 48 -4.42 -6.27 -2.52
CA LEU A 48 -5.49 -5.77 -1.65
C LEU A 48 -6.43 -4.81 -2.42
N ARG A 49 -5.85 -3.80 -3.09
CA ARG A 49 -6.61 -2.82 -3.87
C ARG A 49 -7.48 -3.51 -4.93
N LYS A 50 -6.91 -4.46 -5.68
CA LYS A 50 -7.64 -5.20 -6.70
C LYS A 50 -8.81 -5.97 -6.09
N SER A 51 -8.56 -6.71 -5.01
CA SER A 51 -9.60 -7.49 -4.31
C SER A 51 -10.75 -6.60 -3.83
N LEU A 52 -10.45 -5.46 -3.19
CA LEU A 52 -11.45 -4.49 -2.77
C LEU A 52 -12.27 -3.94 -3.95
N HIS A 53 -11.61 -3.54 -5.04
CA HIS A 53 -12.30 -3.04 -6.24
C HIS A 53 -13.21 -4.11 -6.85
N ASP A 54 -12.72 -5.34 -7.00
CA ASP A 54 -13.50 -6.43 -7.58
C ASP A 54 -14.71 -6.79 -6.70
N GLU A 55 -14.55 -6.79 -5.37
CA GLU A 55 -15.65 -7.01 -4.41
C GLU A 55 -16.73 -5.94 -4.53
N ILE A 56 -16.33 -4.67 -4.50
CA ILE A 56 -17.25 -3.53 -4.62
C ILE A 56 -17.99 -3.56 -5.96
N ALA A 57 -17.28 -3.86 -7.05
CA ALA A 57 -17.88 -3.96 -8.38
C ALA A 57 -18.93 -5.08 -8.46
N ARG A 58 -18.66 -6.25 -7.85
CA ARG A 58 -19.63 -7.36 -7.80
C ARG A 58 -20.86 -7.05 -6.95
N GLU A 59 -20.71 -6.26 -5.90
CA GLU A 59 -21.83 -5.89 -5.00
C GLU A 59 -22.74 -4.80 -5.60
N MET A 60 -22.23 -4.00 -6.54
CA MET A 60 -22.88 -2.77 -7.00
C MET A 60 -24.28 -3.00 -7.58
N GLU A 61 -24.42 -3.98 -8.49
CA GLU A 61 -25.71 -4.25 -9.14
C GLU A 61 -26.81 -4.62 -8.13
N ALA A 62 -26.47 -5.48 -7.18
CA ALA A 62 -27.40 -5.93 -6.15
C ALA A 62 -27.82 -4.79 -5.20
N VAL A 63 -26.88 -3.92 -4.81
CA VAL A 63 -27.22 -2.78 -3.93
C VAL A 63 -28.04 -1.73 -4.67
N GLU A 64 -27.77 -1.47 -5.94
CA GLU A 64 -28.58 -0.56 -6.76
C GLU A 64 -30.02 -1.08 -6.92
N ALA A 65 -30.19 -2.37 -7.23
CA ALA A 65 -31.50 -3.00 -7.30
C ALA A 65 -32.26 -2.87 -5.97
N ARG A 66 -31.58 -3.11 -4.85
CA ARG A 66 -32.15 -2.93 -3.50
C ARG A 66 -32.56 -1.49 -3.25
N ALA A 67 -31.79 -0.50 -3.70
CA ALA A 67 -32.10 0.90 -3.52
C ALA A 67 -33.33 1.36 -4.33
N ARG A 68 -33.56 0.76 -5.50
CA ARG A 68 -34.77 1.02 -6.30
C ARG A 68 -36.04 0.59 -5.57
N VAL A 69 -35.97 -0.47 -4.75
CA VAL A 69 -37.11 -1.00 -3.99
C VAL A 69 -37.26 -0.32 -2.62
N HIS A 70 -36.16 -0.11 -1.90
CA HIS A 70 -36.16 0.33 -0.51
C HIS A 70 -35.74 1.79 -0.30
N GLY A 71 -35.46 2.51 -1.38
CA GLY A 71 -35.01 3.89 -1.36
C GLY A 71 -33.50 4.06 -1.11
N PRO A 72 -33.01 5.31 -1.11
CA PRO A 72 -31.59 5.65 -1.05
C PRO A 72 -30.89 5.23 0.25
N THR A 73 -31.64 4.97 1.32
CA THR A 73 -31.10 4.50 2.60
C THR A 73 -30.35 3.17 2.44
N ALA A 74 -30.77 2.30 1.52
CA ALA A 74 -30.08 1.04 1.25
C ALA A 74 -28.64 1.27 0.73
N LEU A 75 -28.46 2.24 -0.16
CA LEU A 75 -27.14 2.65 -0.65
C LEU A 75 -26.31 3.29 0.45
N ALA A 76 -26.92 4.13 1.29
CA ALA A 76 -26.22 4.79 2.39
C ALA A 76 -25.65 3.78 3.41
N ILE A 77 -26.44 2.75 3.77
CA ILE A 77 -25.99 1.68 4.68
C ILE A 77 -24.83 0.90 4.06
N TRP A 78 -24.97 0.48 2.80
CA TRP A 78 -23.91 -0.26 2.12
C TRP A 78 -22.64 0.59 1.97
N GLN A 79 -22.75 1.88 1.63
CA GLN A 79 -21.62 2.80 1.53
C GLN A 79 -20.83 2.86 2.84
N VAL A 80 -21.52 3.03 3.98
CA VAL A 80 -20.88 3.08 5.30
C VAL A 80 -20.17 1.77 5.63
N GLN A 81 -20.81 0.64 5.35
CA GLN A 81 -20.22 -0.69 5.57
C GLN A 81 -19.00 -0.94 4.69
N THR A 82 -19.06 -0.53 3.43
CA THR A 82 -17.96 -0.65 2.47
C THR A 82 -16.78 0.24 2.86
N GLN A 83 -17.05 1.49 3.24
CA GLN A 83 -16.02 2.39 3.75
C GLN A 83 -15.31 1.81 4.98
N GLN A 84 -16.05 1.31 5.97
CA GLN A 84 -15.44 0.72 7.15
C GLN A 84 -14.63 -0.54 6.80
N ARG A 85 -15.17 -1.41 5.93
CA ARG A 85 -14.47 -2.62 5.46
C ARG A 85 -13.14 -2.30 4.77
N VAL A 86 -13.09 -1.24 3.98
CA VAL A 86 -11.84 -0.76 3.35
C VAL A 86 -10.84 -0.39 4.44
N VAL A 87 -11.21 0.48 5.38
CA VAL A 87 -10.31 0.92 6.46
C VAL A 87 -9.79 -0.25 7.28
N ASP A 88 -10.67 -1.18 7.68
CA ASP A 88 -10.29 -2.35 8.46
C ASP A 88 -9.25 -3.22 7.72
N ARG A 89 -9.41 -3.38 6.39
CA ARG A 89 -8.47 -4.15 5.59
C ARG A 89 -7.14 -3.44 5.36
N TRP A 90 -7.13 -2.11 5.30
CA TRP A 90 -5.90 -1.33 5.27
C TRP A 90 -5.13 -1.43 6.59
N TRP A 91 -5.82 -1.43 7.73
CA TRP A 91 -5.15 -1.68 9.02
C TRP A 91 -4.61 -3.09 9.16
N ARG A 92 -5.33 -4.11 8.67
CA ARG A 92 -4.78 -5.47 8.63
C ARG A 92 -3.54 -5.54 7.74
N LEU A 93 -3.55 -4.86 6.60
CA LEU A 93 -2.37 -4.76 5.75
C LEU A 93 -1.21 -4.05 6.47
N ALA A 94 -1.47 -3.00 7.25
CA ALA A 94 -0.43 -2.37 8.06
C ALA A 94 0.22 -3.37 9.02
N ASP A 95 -0.59 -4.18 9.72
CA ASP A 95 -0.09 -5.22 10.62
C ASP A 95 0.71 -6.31 9.85
N GLU A 96 0.22 -6.73 8.69
CA GLU A 96 0.93 -7.67 7.81
C GLU A 96 2.28 -7.12 7.35
N LEU A 97 2.36 -5.83 6.99
CA LEU A 97 3.61 -5.21 6.55
C LEU A 97 4.64 -5.08 7.67
N VAL A 98 4.22 -4.82 8.92
CA VAL A 98 5.15 -4.81 10.06
C VAL A 98 5.76 -6.20 10.30
N VAL A 99 4.97 -7.26 10.12
CA VAL A 99 5.47 -8.64 10.28
C VAL A 99 6.31 -9.07 9.07
N ALA A 100 5.85 -8.75 7.87
CA ALA A 100 6.54 -9.07 6.63
C ALA A 100 7.87 -8.33 6.51
N TYR A 101 7.97 -7.14 7.09
CA TYR A 101 9.18 -6.33 7.05
C TYR A 101 9.57 -5.88 8.46
N ASN A 102 10.49 -6.59 9.09
CA ASN A 102 11.07 -6.18 10.37
C ASN A 102 12.59 -6.35 10.33
N ASP A 103 13.28 -5.57 11.17
CA ASP A 103 14.73 -5.55 11.31
C ASP A 103 15.50 -5.32 9.98
N GLY A 104 14.85 -4.66 9.01
CA GLY A 104 15.42 -4.41 7.68
C GLY A 104 15.37 -5.61 6.72
N PHE A 105 14.70 -6.70 7.09
CA PHE A 105 14.55 -7.90 6.28
C PHE A 105 13.12 -8.12 5.82
N PHE A 106 12.98 -8.97 4.81
CA PHE A 106 11.70 -9.50 4.37
C PHE A 106 11.47 -10.92 4.90
N ASN A 107 10.32 -11.12 5.56
CA ASN A 107 9.83 -12.40 6.04
C ASN A 107 8.72 -12.88 5.11
N ASP A 108 9.02 -13.91 4.31
CA ASP A 108 8.06 -14.51 3.40
C ASP A 108 7.26 -15.61 4.10
N ALA A 109 6.18 -15.20 4.78
CA ALA A 109 5.29 -16.10 5.50
C ALA A 109 4.72 -17.23 4.60
N ALA A 110 4.41 -16.92 3.33
CA ALA A 110 3.85 -17.90 2.39
C ALA A 110 4.81 -19.05 2.11
N ASN A 111 6.11 -18.76 2.05
CA ASN A 111 7.16 -19.74 1.79
C ASN A 111 7.92 -20.16 3.05
N LYS A 112 7.50 -19.71 4.23
CA LYS A 112 8.15 -19.97 5.53
C LYS A 112 9.64 -19.60 5.53
N LYS A 113 10.00 -18.48 4.90
CA LYS A 113 11.36 -17.95 4.89
C LYS A 113 11.44 -16.68 5.72
N LEU A 114 12.50 -16.54 6.50
CA LEU A 114 12.75 -15.39 7.37
C LEU A 114 14.07 -14.72 6.99
N GLY A 115 14.21 -13.43 7.27
CA GLY A 115 15.49 -12.73 7.14
C GLY A 115 15.97 -12.56 5.70
N LEU A 116 15.07 -12.50 4.71
CA LEU A 116 15.47 -12.31 3.32
C LEU A 116 15.94 -10.88 3.11
N SER A 117 17.18 -10.71 2.63
CA SER A 117 17.65 -9.41 2.16
C SER A 117 17.04 -9.15 0.78
N LEU A 118 16.31 -8.03 0.65
CA LEU A 118 15.82 -7.58 -0.65
C LEU A 118 16.92 -6.92 -1.48
N GLY A 119 17.98 -6.43 -0.83
CA GLY A 119 19.08 -5.72 -1.45
C GLY A 119 18.63 -4.53 -2.31
N TYR A 120 19.56 -4.06 -3.14
CA TYR A 120 19.24 -3.15 -4.24
C TYR A 120 19.21 -3.93 -5.56
N PRO A 121 18.42 -3.50 -6.55
CA PRO A 121 18.48 -4.08 -7.89
C PRO A 121 19.91 -4.04 -8.43
N GLU A 122 20.33 -5.13 -9.07
CA GLU A 122 21.69 -5.27 -9.58
C GLU A 122 22.07 -4.17 -10.59
N TRP A 123 21.11 -3.72 -11.41
CA TRP A 123 21.32 -2.62 -12.34
C TRP A 123 21.64 -1.32 -11.61
N TRP A 124 20.95 -1.02 -10.51
CA TRP A 124 21.18 0.21 -9.74
C TRP A 124 22.52 0.15 -9.03
N ALA A 125 22.85 -1.01 -8.47
CA ALA A 125 24.16 -1.23 -7.86
C ALA A 125 25.28 -0.99 -8.88
N ARG A 126 25.15 -1.52 -10.10
CA ARG A 126 26.11 -1.24 -11.19
C ARG A 126 26.17 0.24 -11.57
N GLU A 127 25.02 0.91 -11.66
CA GLU A 127 24.93 2.33 -12.00
C GLU A 127 25.71 3.22 -11.02
N ILE A 128 25.64 2.91 -9.72
CA ILE A 128 26.41 3.63 -8.69
C ILE A 128 27.87 3.16 -8.58
N GLY A 129 28.32 2.30 -9.49
CA GLY A 129 29.69 1.77 -9.53
C GLY A 129 29.98 0.66 -8.52
N PHE A 130 28.96 0.08 -7.88
CA PHE A 130 29.14 -1.00 -6.90
C PHE A 130 29.80 -2.21 -7.57
N ASN A 131 30.97 -2.58 -7.05
CA ASN A 131 31.77 -3.69 -7.54
C ASN A 131 32.42 -4.42 -6.34
N GLN A 132 33.33 -5.36 -6.60
CA GLN A 132 34.04 -6.11 -5.55
C GLN A 132 35.28 -5.38 -5.02
N ASP A 133 35.53 -4.14 -5.45
CA ASP A 133 36.60 -3.30 -4.92
C ASP A 133 36.18 -2.75 -3.55
N VAL A 134 37.07 -2.87 -2.57
CA VAL A 134 36.84 -2.43 -1.18
C VAL A 134 37.12 -0.94 -0.98
N HIS A 135 37.68 -0.25 -1.98
CA HIS A 135 37.91 1.19 -1.92
C HIS A 135 36.59 1.97 -2.02
N PRO A 136 36.49 3.16 -1.38
CA PRO A 136 35.30 3.99 -1.46
C PRO A 136 34.96 4.36 -2.91
N ILE A 137 33.71 4.13 -3.30
CA ILE A 137 33.16 4.59 -4.57
C ILE A 137 32.58 5.98 -4.35
N PHE A 138 33.16 6.99 -4.99
CA PHE A 138 32.62 8.34 -4.98
C PHE A 138 31.61 8.48 -6.11
N VAL A 139 30.32 8.48 -5.75
CA VAL A 139 29.24 8.64 -6.73
C VAL A 139 29.21 10.09 -7.21
N ARG A 140 29.31 10.31 -8.54
CA ARG A 140 29.06 11.62 -9.16
C ARG A 140 27.60 11.68 -9.59
N ARG A 141 26.96 12.85 -9.42
CA ARG A 141 25.60 13.08 -9.93
C ARG A 141 25.59 12.95 -11.45
N GLU A 142 24.79 12.03 -11.97
CA GLU A 142 24.54 11.91 -13.41
C GLU A 142 23.56 13.02 -13.83
N THR A 143 24.00 13.90 -14.73
CA THR A 143 23.19 15.04 -15.21
C THR A 143 22.34 14.69 -16.42
N SER A 144 22.56 13.53 -17.03
CA SER A 144 21.80 13.02 -18.19
C SER A 144 20.66 12.05 -17.83
N ALA A 145 20.28 11.95 -16.56
CA ALA A 145 19.30 10.97 -16.08
C ALA A 145 17.93 11.04 -16.81
N GLU A 146 17.52 12.22 -17.28
CA GLU A 146 16.29 12.40 -18.06
C GLU A 146 16.32 11.63 -19.40
N GLU A 147 17.49 11.46 -20.03
CA GLU A 147 17.63 10.71 -21.29
C GLU A 147 17.64 9.19 -21.05
N LEU A 148 18.20 8.73 -19.92
CA LEU A 148 18.24 7.31 -19.55
C LEU A 148 16.86 6.76 -19.18
N TYR A 149 16.05 7.54 -18.46
CA TYR A 149 14.71 7.11 -18.05
C TYR A 149 13.61 7.42 -19.08
N ALA A 150 13.89 8.20 -20.12
CA ALA A 150 12.97 8.40 -21.25
C ALA A 150 12.89 7.19 -22.20
N ALA A 151 13.80 6.23 -22.06
CA ALA A 151 13.92 5.05 -22.94
C ALA A 151 13.40 3.74 -22.32
N GLU A 152 12.89 3.75 -21.08
CA GLU A 152 12.26 2.57 -20.49
C GLU A 152 10.76 2.50 -20.88
N PRO A 153 10.23 1.31 -21.25
CA PRO A 153 8.85 1.12 -21.68
C PRO A 153 7.80 1.25 -20.57
#